data_AF-A0A2R7YRL2-F1
#
_entry.id   AF-A0A2R7YRL2-F1
#
_cell.length_a   1.000
_cell.length_b   1.000
_cell.length_c   1.000
_cell.angle_alpha   90.00
_cell.angle_beta   90.00
_cell.angle_gamma   90.00
#
_symmetry.space_group_name_H-M   'P 1'
#
loop_
_entity.id
_entity.type
_entity.pdbx_description
1 polymer ?
#
loop_
_entity_poly.entity_id
_entity_poly.type
_entity_poly.pdbx_seq_one_letter_code
_entity_poly.pdbx_strand_id
1 'polypeptide(L)'
;MPVHTEVLNSGQFPISGAVLELACDDYPMEIVYGTILPGQHIKQTHKARRREVVFAELLGGATLVFTDVYGNHWARTPYVLERREQPARIC
;
A
#
# COMPACT_ATOMS: atom_id res chain seq x y z
N MET A 1 8.09 -5.45 15.29
CA MET A 1 8.28 -6.59 14.36
C MET A 1 8.74 -6.04 13.01
N PRO A 2 9.77 -6.62 12.36
CA PRO A 2 10.11 -6.23 10.99
C PRO A 2 9.02 -6.72 10.02
N VAL A 3 8.59 -5.86 9.10
CA VAL A 3 7.63 -6.15 8.03
C VAL A 3 8.36 -5.95 6.71
N HIS A 4 8.40 -6.99 5.88
CA HIS A 4 8.98 -6.94 4.54
C HIS A 4 7.86 -6.66 3.53
N THR A 5 8.06 -5.65 2.70
CA THR A 5 7.08 -5.22 1.70
C THR A 5 7.69 -5.29 0.31
N GLU A 6 6.90 -5.80 -0.63
CA GLU A 6 7.26 -5.94 -2.03
C GLU A 6 6.14 -5.31 -2.87
N VAL A 7 6.47 -4.27 -3.65
CA VAL A 7 5.52 -3.58 -4.53
C VAL A 7 6.05 -3.63 -5.95
N LEU A 8 5.24 -4.22 -6.83
CA LEU A 8 5.53 -4.33 -8.26
C LEU A 8 4.42 -3.67 -9.06
N ASN A 9 4.77 -2.70 -9.90
CA ASN A 9 3.86 -2.22 -10.94
C ASN A 9 4.01 -3.12 -12.18
N SER A 10 3.16 -4.15 -12.29
CA SER A 10 3.11 -5.03 -13.46
C SER A 10 2.30 -4.45 -14.63
N GLY A 11 1.73 -3.25 -14.47
CA GLY A 11 0.96 -2.56 -15.49
C GLY A 11 1.85 -1.91 -16.55
N GLN A 12 1.20 -1.48 -17.65
CA GLN A 12 1.88 -0.76 -18.74
C GLN A 12 2.03 0.74 -18.47
N PHE A 13 1.44 1.24 -17.39
CA PHE A 13 1.32 2.66 -17.09
C PHE A 13 1.86 3.01 -15.69
N PRO A 14 2.38 4.23 -15.49
CA PRO A 14 2.82 4.67 -14.17
C PRO A 14 1.63 4.80 -13.22
N ILE A 15 1.89 4.57 -11.94
CA ILE A 15 0.94 4.74 -10.85
C ILE A 15 1.40 5.92 -9.99
N SER A 16 0.51 6.87 -9.71
CA SER A 16 0.86 8.09 -8.97
C SER A 16 0.18 8.17 -7.61
N GLY A 17 0.83 8.86 -6.67
CA GLY A 17 0.35 9.03 -5.30
C GLY A 17 0.22 7.70 -4.56
N ALA A 18 1.13 6.76 -4.82
CA ALA A 18 1.12 5.45 -4.20
C ALA A 18 1.55 5.55 -2.73
N VAL A 19 0.68 5.06 -1.84
CA VAL A 19 0.91 4.98 -0.40
C VAL A 19 0.52 3.58 0.08
N LEU A 20 1.39 2.94 0.84
CA LEU A 20 1.09 1.67 1.49
C LEU A 20 0.75 1.91 2.96
N GLU A 21 -0.45 1.52 3.36
CA GLU A 21 -0.93 1.59 4.72
C GLU A 21 -0.71 0.22 5.38
N LEU A 22 0.17 0.15 6.37
CA LEU A 22 0.36 -1.02 7.22
C LEU A 22 -0.46 -0.84 8.51
N ALA A 23 -1.37 -1.76 8.80
CA ALA A 23 -2.07 -1.73 10.09
C ALA A 23 -1.05 -1.82 11.24
N CYS A 24 -1.18 -1.01 12.28
CA CYS A 24 -0.33 -1.04 13.49
C CYS A 24 -1.23 -0.71 14.69
N ASP A 25 -0.79 -1.03 15.91
CA ASP A 25 -1.67 -0.99 17.09
C ASP A 25 -2.32 0.39 17.35
N ASP A 26 -1.52 1.46 17.28
CA ASP A 26 -1.97 2.81 17.68
C ASP A 26 -2.50 3.63 16.50
N TYR A 27 -1.84 3.53 15.34
CA TYR A 27 -2.17 4.24 14.10
C TYR A 27 -1.63 3.48 12.88
N PRO A 28 -2.31 3.47 11.72
CA PRO A 28 -1.74 2.88 10.51
C PRO A 28 -0.43 3.56 10.15
N MET A 29 0.59 2.76 9.84
CA MET A 29 1.86 3.27 9.33
C MET A 29 1.73 3.49 7.83
N GLU A 30 1.84 4.74 7.39
CA GLU A 30 1.82 5.12 5.98
C GLU A 30 3.25 5.14 5.41
N ILE A 31 3.44 4.48 4.26
CA ILE A 31 4.69 4.47 3.51
C ILE A 31 4.43 5.08 2.14
N VAL A 32 4.98 6.27 1.91
CA VAL A 32 4.79 7.01 0.67
C VAL A 32 5.81 6.57 -0.38
N TYR A 33 5.33 6.05 -1.51
CA TYR A 33 6.15 5.71 -2.67
C TYR A 33 6.13 6.77 -3.76
N GLY A 34 5.14 7.67 -3.75
CA GLY A 34 5.00 8.71 -4.78
C GLY A 34 4.57 8.11 -6.12
N THR A 35 5.45 8.14 -7.11
CA THR A 35 5.17 7.59 -8.45
C THR A 35 5.93 6.27 -8.65
N ILE A 36 5.21 5.22 -9.04
CA ILE A 36 5.76 3.90 -9.35
C ILE A 36 5.63 3.65 -10.86
N LEU A 37 6.78 3.55 -11.55
CA LEU A 37 6.85 3.38 -13.01
C LEU A 37 6.51 1.94 -13.45
N PRO A 38 6.13 1.72 -14.73
CA PRO A 38 5.93 0.38 -15.27
C PRO A 38 7.14 -0.53 -15.06
N GLY A 39 6.91 -1.74 -14.57
CA GLY A 39 7.96 -2.71 -14.25
C GLY A 39 8.82 -2.38 -13.03
N GLN A 40 8.59 -1.23 -12.37
CA GLN A 40 9.33 -0.86 -11.18
C GLN A 40 8.97 -1.79 -10.03
N HIS A 41 10.01 -2.27 -9.36
CA HIS A 41 9.93 -3.21 -8.27
C HIS A 41 10.63 -2.62 -7.04
N ILE A 42 9.86 -2.38 -5.97
CA ILE A 42 10.34 -1.77 -4.73
C ILE A 42 10.27 -2.82 -3.62
N LYS A 43 11.42 -3.08 -2.98
CA LYS A 43 11.56 -4.00 -1.84
C LYS A 43 12.06 -3.22 -0.63
N GLN A 44 11.31 -3.23 0.46
CA GLN A 44 11.65 -2.49 1.67
C GLN A 44 11.36 -3.29 2.94
N THR A 45 11.98 -2.88 4.04
CA THR A 45 11.76 -3.46 5.36
C THR A 45 11.44 -2.35 6.35
N HIS A 46 10.31 -2.49 7.03
CA HIS A 46 9.78 -1.48 7.94
C HIS A 46 9.70 -2.05 9.35
N LYS A 47 9.98 -1.22 10.36
CA LYS A 47 9.77 -1.61 11.76
C LYS A 47 8.37 -1.18 12.18
N ALA A 48 7.42 -2.12 12.13
CA ALA A 48 6.06 -1.91 12.63
C ALA A 48 5.96 -2.29 14.12
N ARG A 49 5.19 -1.53 14.90
CA ARG A 49 4.79 -1.92 16.25
C ARG A 49 3.43 -2.61 16.19
N ARG A 50 3.42 -3.91 16.47
CA ARG A 50 2.22 -4.72 16.69
C ARG A 50 2.42 -5.57 17.94
N ARG A 51 1.47 -5.53 18.87
CA ARG A 51 1.44 -6.30 20.12
C ARG A 51 0.79 -7.66 19.90
N GLU A 52 -0.21 -7.74 19.03
CA GLU A 52 -0.91 -8.97 18.64
C GLU A 52 -0.96 -9.07 17.12
N VAL A 53 -0.55 -10.20 16.57
CA VAL A 53 -0.72 -10.50 15.14
C VAL A 53 -1.84 -11.52 15.04
N VAL A 54 -3.07 -11.04 14.79
CA VAL A 54 -4.22 -11.92 14.57
C VAL A 54 -4.02 -12.62 13.22
N PHE A 55 -4.31 -13.92 13.12
CA PHE A 55 -4.02 -14.73 11.94
C PHE A 55 -4.61 -14.16 10.63
N ALA A 56 -5.76 -13.47 10.71
CA ALA A 56 -6.36 -12.78 9.58
C ALA A 56 -5.48 -11.63 9.01
N GLU A 57 -4.65 -11.00 9.85
CA GLU A 57 -3.76 -9.91 9.44
C GLU A 57 -2.46 -10.39 8.77
N LEU A 58 -2.10 -11.67 8.94
CA LEU A 58 -0.96 -12.27 8.23
C LEU A 58 -1.18 -12.31 6.72
N LEU A 59 -2.45 -12.35 6.31
CA LEU A 59 -2.84 -12.45 4.91
C LEU A 59 -3.40 -11.13 4.33
N GLY A 60 -3.69 -10.13 5.18
CA GLY A 60 -4.39 -8.89 4.80
C GLY A 60 -3.88 -7.60 5.43
N GLY A 61 -2.72 -7.60 6.08
CA GLY A 61 -2.26 -6.49 6.94
C GLY A 61 -1.74 -5.23 6.23
N ALA A 62 -1.86 -5.14 4.91
CA ALA A 62 -1.35 -4.01 4.12
C ALA A 62 -2.32 -3.64 3.00
N THR A 63 -2.57 -2.34 2.83
CA THR A 63 -3.43 -1.81 1.77
C THR A 63 -2.63 -0.82 0.93
N LEU A 64 -2.54 -1.06 -0.38
CA LEU A 64 -1.94 -0.12 -1.31
C LEU A 64 -3.01 0.83 -1.83
N VAL A 65 -2.85 2.12 -1.58
CA VAL A 65 -3.73 3.18 -2.05
C VAL A 65 -3.03 3.96 -3.15
N PHE A 66 -3.70 4.18 -4.28
CA PHE A 66 -3.09 4.84 -5.43
C PHE A 66 -4.10 5.53 -6.36
N THR A 67 -3.59 6.37 -7.25
CA THR A 67 -4.35 6.98 -8.35
C THR A 67 -3.85 6.46 -9.69
N ASP A 68 -4.77 6.01 -10.55
CA ASP A 68 -4.45 5.54 -11.89
C ASP A 68 -4.25 6.71 -12.88
N VAL A 69 -3.82 6.39 -14.10
CA VAL A 69 -3.59 7.39 -15.16
C VAL A 69 -4.84 8.12 -15.64
N TYR A 70 -6.02 7.60 -15.33
CA TYR A 70 -7.30 8.21 -15.67
C TYR A 70 -7.86 9.08 -14.53
N GLY A 71 -7.10 9.23 -13.44
CA GLY A 71 -7.50 10.02 -12.27
C GLY A 71 -8.43 9.28 -11.30
N ASN A 72 -8.63 7.97 -11.44
CA ASN A 72 -9.42 7.21 -10.47
C ASN A 72 -8.58 6.78 -9.27
N HIS A 73 -9.21 6.78 -8.10
CA HIS A 73 -8.56 6.40 -6.85
C HIS A 73 -8.94 4.98 -6.44
N TRP A 74 -7.96 4.22 -5.96
CA TRP A 74 -8.10 2.80 -5.69
C TRP A 74 -7.47 2.42 -4.34
N ALA A 75 -8.07 1.45 -3.64
CA ALA A 75 -7.46 0.69 -2.57
C ALA A 75 -7.32 -0.76 -3.02
N ARG A 76 -6.09 -1.30 -2.96
CA ARG A 76 -5.78 -2.69 -3.23
C ARG A 76 -5.33 -3.36 -1.94
N THR A 77 -6.18 -4.22 -1.41
CA THR A 77 -5.79 -5.22 -0.41
C THR A 77 -5.32 -6.48 -1.15
N PRO A 78 -4.76 -7.50 -0.46
CA PRO A 78 -4.43 -8.77 -1.08
C PRO A 78 -5.62 -9.47 -1.76
N TYR A 79 -6.86 -9.12 -1.38
CA TYR A 79 -8.08 -9.81 -1.80
C TYR A 79 -8.93 -9.00 -2.77
N VAL A 80 -9.00 -7.68 -2.60
CA VAL A 80 -9.98 -6.84 -3.28
C VAL A 80 -9.32 -5.59 -3.85
N LEU A 81 -9.79 -5.17 -5.01
CA LEU A 81 -9.55 -3.84 -5.56
C LEU A 81 -10.83 -3.02 -5.45
N GLU A 82 -10.82 -1.97 -4.63
CA GLU A 82 -11.99 -1.13 -4.36
C GLU A 82 -11.73 0.29 -4.85
N ARG A 83 -12.76 0.89 -5.45
CA ARG A 83 -12.70 2.30 -5.90
C ARG A 83 -12.96 3.23 -4.71
N ARG A 84 -12.21 4.32 -4.63
CA ARG A 84 -12.32 5.35 -3.59
C ARG A 84 -12.81 6.67 -4.19
N GLU A 85 -13.50 7.46 -3.38
CA GLU A 85 -13.92 8.83 -3.75
C GLU A 85 -12.77 9.84 -3.68
N GLN A 86 -11.77 9.59 -2.83
CA GLN A 86 -10.68 10.51 -2.54
C GLN A 86 -9.31 9.88 -2.88
N PRO A 87 -8.30 10.70 -3.23
CA PRO A 87 -6.92 10.23 -3.44
C PRO A 87 -6.29 9.73 -2.13
N ALA A 88 -5.08 9.16 -2.22
CA ALA A 88 -4.27 8.93 -1.04
C ALA A 88 -4.01 10.26 -0.35
N ARG A 89 -4.13 10.30 0.99
CA ARG A 89 -3.70 11.46 1.76
C ARG A 89 -2.18 11.38 1.85
N ILE A 90 -1.51 12.42 1.39
CA ILE A 90 -0.05 12.53 1.47
C ILE A 90 0.23 13.65 2.47
N CYS A 91 0.81 13.29 3.61
CA CYS A 91 1.17 14.22 4.68
C CYS A 91 2.42 15.02 4.31
#